data_AF-A0A4Q5SDM8-F1
#
_entry.id   AF-A0A4Q5SDM8-F1
#
_cell.length_a   1.000
_cell.length_b   1.000
_cell.length_c   1.000
_cell.angle_alpha   90.00
_cell.angle_beta   90.00
_cell.angle_gamma   90.00
#
_symmetry.space_group_name_H-M   'P 1'
#
loop_
_entity.id
_entity.type
_entity.pdbx_description
1 polymer ?
#
loop_
_entity_poly.entity_id
_entity_poly.type
_entity_poly.pdbx_seq_one_letter_code
_entity_poly.pdbx_strand_id
1 'polypeptide(L)'
;MKERFEVLDIFRGIFSSLVVFFHMSAFSDSPVINNEFVYNADLFVDFFFVLSGFVIAYSYQFITTANDLRKFFRKRFFRLYPLHFIVLMLFVLIELSKHFAANYVQVNQLDNQANNITTFLSNLFLLNSVKLPGVNDVSWNIASWSISAEMIAYFAFGLAVIFINRNKLAANRNLVYALIVIAAFGSLY
;
A
#
# COMPACT_ATOMS: atom_id res chain seq x y z
N MET A 1 4.82 -27.68 3.44
CA MET A 1 4.01 -26.88 2.49
C MET A 1 3.39 -25.73 3.25
N LYS A 2 3.56 -24.47 2.81
CA LYS A 2 2.69 -23.40 3.30
C LYS A 2 1.31 -23.67 2.73
N GLU A 3 0.29 -23.76 3.57
CA GLU A 3 -1.09 -23.91 3.08
C GLU A 3 -1.42 -22.76 2.13
N ARG A 4 -2.01 -23.11 1.00
CA ARG A 4 -2.54 -22.17 0.02
C ARG A 4 -4.02 -22.03 0.29
N PHE A 5 -4.46 -20.80 0.53
CA PHE A 5 -5.87 -20.51 0.77
C PHE A 5 -6.56 -20.21 -0.57
N GLU A 6 -6.98 -21.25 -1.29
CA GLU A 6 -7.56 -21.12 -2.64
C GLU A 6 -8.77 -20.18 -2.68
N VAL A 7 -9.64 -20.26 -1.68
CA VAL A 7 -10.80 -19.35 -1.55
C VAL A 7 -10.36 -17.89 -1.47
N LEU A 8 -9.27 -17.60 -0.77
CA LEU A 8 -8.73 -16.23 -0.66
C LEU A 8 -8.11 -15.78 -1.99
N ASP A 9 -7.51 -16.68 -2.77
CA ASP A 9 -7.00 -16.36 -4.11
C ASP A 9 -8.13 -15.97 -5.07
N ILE A 10 -9.28 -16.67 -4.99
CA ILE A 10 -10.47 -16.34 -5.79
C ILE A 10 -10.99 -14.95 -5.42
N PHE A 11 -11.18 -14.68 -4.12
CA PHE A 11 -11.64 -13.37 -3.66
C PHE A 11 -10.68 -12.25 -4.08
N ARG A 12 -9.36 -12.48 -4.02
CA ARG A 12 -8.37 -11.52 -4.50
C ARG A 12 -8.61 -11.15 -5.96
N GLY A 13 -8.84 -12.14 -6.84
CA GLY A 13 -9.07 -11.89 -8.27
C GLY A 13 -10.37 -11.11 -8.53
N ILE A 14 -11.46 -11.46 -7.84
CA ILE A 14 -12.74 -10.75 -7.96
C ILE A 14 -12.57 -9.31 -7.49
N PHE A 15 -12.05 -9.10 -6.28
CA PHE A 15 -11.93 -7.79 -5.67
C PHE A 15 -10.91 -6.90 -6.38
N SER A 16 -9.81 -7.43 -6.88
CA SER A 16 -8.87 -6.64 -7.68
C SER A 16 -9.52 -6.15 -8.98
N SER A 17 -10.39 -6.95 -9.58
CA SER A 17 -11.12 -6.57 -10.79
C SER A 17 -12.12 -5.45 -10.50
N LEU A 18 -12.81 -5.50 -9.35
CA LEU A 18 -13.72 -4.44 -8.91
C LEU A 18 -12.97 -3.13 -8.64
N VAL A 19 -11.78 -3.18 -8.03
CA VAL A 19 -10.92 -2.00 -7.84
C VAL A 19 -10.46 -1.41 -9.18
N VAL A 20 -10.23 -2.23 -10.20
CA VAL A 20 -9.95 -1.74 -11.56
C VAL A 20 -11.16 -0.97 -12.10
N PHE A 21 -12.38 -1.49 -11.97
CA PHE A 21 -13.59 -0.77 -12.40
C PHE A 21 -13.80 0.54 -11.63
N PHE A 22 -13.51 0.58 -10.33
CA PHE A 22 -13.50 1.82 -9.56
C PHE A 22 -12.58 2.87 -10.21
N HIS A 23 -11.33 2.52 -10.55
CA HIS A 23 -10.41 3.46 -11.20
C HIS A 23 -10.84 3.83 -12.62
N MET A 24 -11.47 2.91 -13.36
CA MET A 24 -11.99 3.19 -14.70
C MET A 24 -13.17 4.17 -14.68
N SER A 25 -13.93 4.24 -13.59
CA SER A 25 -15.08 5.15 -13.45
C SER A 25 -14.72 6.63 -13.61
N ALA A 26 -13.47 7.00 -13.33
CA ALA A 26 -12.97 8.36 -13.54
C ALA A 26 -12.71 8.70 -15.02
N PHE A 27 -12.66 7.70 -15.91
CA PHE A 27 -12.29 7.84 -17.33
C PHE A 27 -13.36 7.32 -18.29
N SER A 28 -14.47 6.80 -17.79
CA SER A 28 -15.56 6.23 -18.56
C SER A 28 -16.90 6.71 -18.01
N ASP A 29 -17.85 6.96 -18.91
CA ASP A 29 -19.22 7.33 -18.59
C ASP A 29 -20.17 6.26 -19.16
N SER A 30 -20.51 5.27 -18.32
CA SER A 30 -21.35 4.13 -18.64
C SER A 30 -22.10 3.66 -17.40
N PRO A 31 -23.41 3.35 -17.47
CA PRO A 31 -24.19 2.84 -16.34
C PRO A 31 -23.61 1.57 -15.68
N VAL A 32 -22.82 0.78 -16.41
CA VAL A 32 -22.19 -0.44 -15.91
C VAL A 32 -21.01 -0.13 -14.97
N ILE A 33 -20.31 0.98 -15.21
CA ILE A 33 -19.12 1.39 -14.43
C ILE A 33 -19.49 2.50 -13.43
N ASN A 34 -20.34 3.43 -13.81
CA ASN A 34 -20.74 4.58 -13.01
C ASN A 34 -22.03 4.30 -12.24
N ASN A 35 -21.97 3.33 -11.32
CA ASN A 35 -23.05 3.03 -10.39
C ASN A 35 -22.53 3.02 -8.94
N GLU A 36 -23.46 3.07 -7.98
CA GLU A 36 -23.13 3.14 -6.55
C GLU A 36 -22.26 1.98 -6.08
N PHE A 37 -22.44 0.77 -6.64
CA PHE A 37 -21.65 -0.38 -6.23
C PHE A 37 -20.18 -0.24 -6.61
N VAL A 38 -19.88 0.12 -7.87
CA VAL A 38 -18.50 0.31 -8.36
C VAL A 38 -17.85 1.52 -7.69
N TYR A 39 -18.63 2.58 -7.39
CA TYR A 39 -18.12 3.76 -6.69
C TYR A 39 -17.58 3.43 -5.29
N ASN A 40 -18.17 2.43 -4.61
CA ASN A 40 -17.72 1.96 -3.30
C ASN A 40 -16.78 0.75 -3.36
N ALA A 41 -16.31 0.37 -4.56
CA ALA A 41 -15.42 -0.78 -4.71
C ALA A 41 -13.97 -0.48 -4.26
N ASP A 42 -13.64 0.76 -3.97
CA ASP A 42 -12.40 1.14 -3.28
C ASP A 42 -12.29 0.51 -1.87
N LEU A 43 -13.42 0.25 -1.19
CA LEU A 43 -13.46 -0.46 0.10
C LEU A 43 -12.84 -1.86 0.04
N PHE A 44 -12.75 -2.48 -1.14
CA PHE A 44 -12.04 -3.75 -1.28
C PHE A 44 -10.53 -3.63 -1.06
N VAL A 45 -9.97 -2.42 -1.11
CA VAL A 45 -8.58 -2.16 -0.67
C VAL A 45 -8.41 -2.49 0.81
N ASP A 46 -9.40 -2.19 1.66
CA ASP A 46 -9.37 -2.54 3.08
C ASP A 46 -9.36 -4.06 3.30
N PHE A 47 -10.11 -4.80 2.48
CA PHE A 47 -10.06 -6.26 2.49
C PHE A 47 -8.64 -6.77 2.23
N PHE A 48 -7.92 -6.20 1.25
CA PHE A 48 -6.55 -6.60 0.97
C PHE A 48 -5.59 -6.31 2.15
N PHE A 49 -5.78 -5.20 2.87
CA PHE A 49 -5.02 -4.90 4.07
C PHE A 49 -5.26 -5.92 5.19
N VAL A 50 -6.52 -6.21 5.50
CA VAL A 50 -6.89 -7.21 6.52
C VAL A 50 -6.35 -8.59 6.14
N LEU A 51 -6.49 -8.98 4.89
CA LEU A 51 -6.00 -10.25 4.39
C LEU A 51 -4.47 -10.34 4.43
N SER A 52 -3.76 -9.27 4.08
CA SER A 52 -2.29 -9.20 4.20
C SER A 52 -1.86 -9.38 5.67
N GLY A 53 -2.53 -8.67 6.58
CA GLY A 53 -2.34 -8.79 8.03
C GLY A 53 -2.56 -10.22 8.53
N PHE A 54 -3.66 -10.86 8.15
CA PHE A 54 -3.95 -12.26 8.48
C PHE A 54 -2.84 -13.21 8.03
N VAL A 55 -2.44 -13.16 6.75
CA VAL A 55 -1.42 -14.06 6.20
C VAL A 55 -0.05 -13.85 6.87
N ILE A 56 0.27 -12.61 7.23
CA ILE A 56 1.51 -12.26 7.92
C ILE A 56 1.50 -12.72 9.37
N ALA A 57 0.44 -12.41 10.11
CA ALA A 57 0.27 -12.84 11.48
C ALA A 57 0.27 -14.37 11.59
N TYR A 58 -0.31 -15.08 10.61
CA TYR A 58 -0.24 -16.54 10.53
C TYR A 58 1.17 -17.06 10.23
N SER A 59 1.86 -16.46 9.25
CA SER A 59 3.15 -16.96 8.77
C SER A 59 4.36 -16.57 9.63
N TYR A 60 4.28 -15.50 10.43
CA TYR A 60 5.43 -14.87 11.10
C TYR A 60 5.21 -14.67 12.61
N GLN A 61 4.67 -15.68 13.28
CA GLN A 61 4.43 -15.63 14.74
C GLN A 61 5.73 -15.65 15.57
N PHE A 62 6.80 -16.24 15.03
CA PHE A 62 8.03 -16.54 15.77
C PHE A 62 9.23 -15.68 15.34
N ILE A 63 9.03 -14.37 15.18
CA ILE A 63 10.17 -13.45 15.03
C ILE A 63 10.75 -13.23 16.44
N THR A 64 11.89 -13.86 16.75
CA THR A 64 12.53 -13.78 18.08
C THR A 64 13.90 -13.11 18.01
N THR A 65 14.62 -13.26 16.90
CA THR A 65 15.96 -12.70 16.70
C THR A 65 15.97 -11.51 15.74
N ALA A 66 17.02 -10.70 15.81
CA ALA A 66 17.24 -9.62 14.84
C ALA A 66 17.45 -10.18 13.42
N ASN A 67 17.98 -11.39 13.29
CA ASN A 67 18.14 -12.06 12.00
C ASN A 67 16.80 -12.46 11.39
N ASP A 68 15.85 -12.93 12.20
CA ASP A 68 14.50 -13.26 11.73
C ASP A 68 13.74 -12.01 11.28
N LEU A 69 13.89 -10.91 12.03
CA LEU A 69 13.33 -9.61 11.66
C LEU A 69 13.93 -9.10 10.34
N ARG A 70 15.25 -9.19 10.17
CA ARG A 70 15.93 -8.84 8.91
C ARG A 70 15.44 -9.70 7.74
N LYS A 71 15.28 -11.01 7.95
CA LYS A 71 14.73 -11.93 6.93
C LYS A 71 13.29 -11.57 6.57
N PHE A 72 12.47 -11.21 7.56
CA PHE A 72 11.09 -10.74 7.35
C PHE A 72 11.08 -9.49 6.48
N PHE A 73 11.77 -8.42 6.89
CA PHE A 73 11.80 -7.17 6.13
C PHE A 73 12.36 -7.35 4.73
N ARG A 74 13.45 -8.11 4.58
CA ARG A 74 14.03 -8.39 3.27
C ARG A 74 13.02 -9.05 2.32
N LYS A 75 12.31 -10.09 2.79
CA LYS A 75 11.30 -10.77 1.96
C LYS A 75 10.16 -9.85 1.55
N ARG A 76 9.76 -8.93 2.42
CA ARG A 76 8.65 -7.99 2.16
C ARG A 76 9.06 -6.83 1.25
N PHE A 77 10.26 -6.30 1.46
CA PHE A 77 10.83 -5.27 0.61
C PHE A 77 10.98 -5.75 -0.84
N PHE A 78 11.63 -6.90 -1.07
CA PHE A 78 11.80 -7.45 -2.42
C PHE A 78 10.48 -7.90 -3.08
N ARG A 79 9.41 -8.08 -2.29
CA ARG A 79 8.09 -8.37 -2.84
C ARG A 79 7.40 -7.13 -3.41
N LEU A 80 7.61 -5.95 -2.82
CA LEU A 80 6.86 -4.73 -3.15
C LEU A 80 7.70 -3.69 -3.89
N TYR A 81 8.91 -3.42 -3.41
CA TYR A 81 9.73 -2.30 -3.87
C TYR A 81 10.19 -2.40 -5.33
N PRO A 82 10.63 -3.57 -5.85
CA PRO A 82 11.11 -3.64 -7.24
C PRO A 82 10.04 -3.22 -8.25
N LEU A 83 8.80 -3.70 -8.08
CA LEU A 83 7.69 -3.33 -8.95
C LEU A 83 7.35 -1.86 -8.79
N HIS A 84 7.26 -1.37 -7.55
CA HIS A 84 7.01 0.06 -7.27
C HIS A 84 8.04 0.96 -7.95
N PHE A 85 9.33 0.64 -7.82
CA PHE A 85 10.42 1.42 -8.41
C PHE A 85 10.30 1.47 -9.94
N ILE A 86 10.04 0.32 -10.59
CA ILE A 86 9.86 0.27 -12.05
C ILE A 86 8.68 1.14 -12.49
N VAL A 87 7.54 1.03 -11.81
CA VAL A 87 6.34 1.82 -12.13
C VAL A 87 6.56 3.31 -11.87
N LEU A 88 7.26 3.67 -10.78
CA LEU A 88 7.61 5.05 -10.49
C LEU A 88 8.51 5.63 -11.58
N MET A 89 9.53 4.89 -12.04
CA MET A 89 10.38 5.32 -13.15
C MET A 89 9.60 5.45 -14.45
N LEU A 90 8.62 4.57 -14.70
CA LEU A 90 7.71 4.72 -15.84
C LEU A 90 6.94 6.04 -15.77
N PHE A 91 6.39 6.41 -14.61
CA PHE A 91 5.70 7.69 -14.43
C PHE A 91 6.64 8.89 -14.62
N VAL A 92 7.90 8.80 -14.18
CA VAL A 92 8.92 9.83 -14.47
C VAL A 92 9.14 9.96 -15.98
N LEU A 93 9.32 8.85 -16.69
CA LEU A 93 9.48 8.87 -18.15
C LEU A 93 8.25 9.46 -18.85
N ILE A 94 7.04 9.11 -18.40
CA ILE A 94 5.80 9.69 -18.91
C ILE A 94 5.81 11.21 -18.70
N GLU A 95 6.08 11.68 -17.48
CA GLU A 95 6.10 13.12 -17.14
C GLU A 95 7.09 13.89 -18.03
N LEU A 96 8.32 13.37 -18.21
CA LEU A 96 9.33 13.99 -19.07
C LEU A 96 8.95 13.98 -20.56
N SER A 97 8.17 12.98 -21.00
CA SER A 97 7.73 12.85 -22.39
C SER A 97 6.53 13.74 -22.74
N LYS A 98 5.79 14.27 -21.75
CA LYS A 98 4.53 15.01 -21.97
C LYS A 98 4.70 16.21 -22.91
N HIS A 99 5.71 17.05 -22.70
CA HIS A 99 5.93 18.23 -23.53
C HIS A 99 6.27 17.88 -24.99
N PHE A 100 6.97 16.77 -25.21
CA PHE A 100 7.24 16.28 -26.56
C PHE A 100 5.96 15.73 -27.21
N ALA A 101 5.21 14.90 -26.46
CA ALA A 101 3.97 14.27 -26.90
C ALA A 101 2.83 15.26 -27.14
N ALA A 102 2.80 16.39 -26.45
CA ALA A 102 1.80 17.44 -26.59
C ALA A 102 1.71 18.01 -28.03
N ASN A 103 2.76 17.86 -28.83
CA ASN A 103 2.75 18.24 -30.25
C ASN A 103 1.95 17.28 -31.14
N TYR A 104 1.69 16.05 -30.65
CA TYR A 104 1.08 14.97 -31.42
C TYR A 104 -0.26 14.49 -30.84
N VAL A 105 -0.45 14.62 -29.52
CA VAL A 105 -1.63 14.11 -28.79
C VAL A 105 -2.06 15.11 -27.73
N GLN A 106 -3.36 15.17 -27.46
CA GLN A 106 -3.89 15.95 -26.33
C GLN A 106 -3.43 15.32 -25.00
N VAL A 107 -2.63 16.07 -24.24
CA VAL A 107 -2.12 15.65 -22.93
C VAL A 107 -2.92 16.35 -21.85
N ASN A 108 -3.65 15.56 -21.05
CA ASN A 108 -4.29 16.07 -19.84
C ASN A 108 -3.22 16.42 -18.80
N GLN A 109 -3.34 17.59 -18.17
CA GLN A 109 -2.43 18.08 -17.13
C GLN A 109 -0.95 18.03 -17.57
N LEU A 110 -0.63 18.88 -18.56
CA LEU A 110 0.72 19.02 -19.11
C LEU A 110 1.75 19.32 -18.02
N ASP A 111 1.43 20.29 -17.15
CA ASP A 111 2.25 20.67 -15.99
C ASP A 111 1.53 20.28 -14.69
N ASN A 112 1.95 19.19 -14.04
CA ASN A 112 1.40 18.78 -12.76
C ASN A 112 2.29 19.26 -11.59
N GLN A 113 1.87 20.34 -10.91
CA GLN A 113 2.61 20.90 -9.77
C GLN A 113 2.73 19.92 -8.57
N ALA A 114 1.85 18.91 -8.48
CA ALA A 114 1.93 17.88 -7.46
C ALA A 114 3.10 16.90 -7.69
N ASN A 115 3.60 16.81 -8.92
CA ASN A 115 4.76 16.00 -9.31
C ASN A 115 6.04 16.82 -9.17
N ASN A 116 6.52 16.97 -7.93
CA ASN A 116 7.75 17.70 -7.61
C ASN A 116 8.78 16.79 -6.94
N ILE A 117 9.98 17.32 -6.67
CA ILE A 117 11.10 16.56 -6.11
C ILE A 117 10.75 16.02 -4.70
N THR A 118 10.08 16.82 -3.87
CA THR A 118 9.70 16.41 -2.51
C THR A 118 8.72 15.22 -2.55
N THR A 119 7.70 15.31 -3.40
CA THR A 119 6.73 14.23 -3.54
C THR A 119 7.31 13.02 -4.27
N PHE A 120 8.29 13.22 -5.15
CA PHE A 120 9.04 12.13 -5.78
C PHE A 120 9.85 11.35 -4.74
N LEU A 121 10.59 12.04 -3.86
CA LEU A 121 11.34 11.40 -2.79
C LEU A 121 10.40 10.67 -1.81
N SER A 122 9.26 11.27 -1.49
CA SER A 122 8.23 10.63 -0.67
C SER A 122 7.74 9.32 -1.31
N ASN A 123 7.43 9.31 -2.60
CA ASN A 123 7.07 8.09 -3.34
C ASN A 123 8.23 7.09 -3.38
N LEU A 124 9.45 7.55 -3.70
CA LEU A 124 10.64 6.70 -3.81
C LEU A 124 10.90 5.92 -2.52
N PHE A 125 10.73 6.56 -1.36
CA PHE A 125 10.93 5.91 -0.07
C PHE A 125 9.67 5.28 0.52
N LEU A 126 8.56 5.21 -0.25
CA LEU A 126 7.26 4.70 0.23
C LEU A 126 6.78 5.41 1.50
N LEU A 127 6.95 6.74 1.56
CA LEU A 127 6.52 7.63 2.64
C LEU A 127 5.27 8.44 2.28
N ASN A 128 4.70 8.21 1.10
CA ASN A 128 3.54 8.95 0.59
C ASN A 128 2.21 8.62 1.26
N SER A 129 2.20 7.73 2.26
CA SER A 129 1.07 7.54 3.20
C SER A 129 1.25 8.24 4.54
N VAL A 130 2.38 8.92 4.75
CA VAL A 130 2.68 9.68 5.97
C VAL A 130 2.46 11.17 5.69
N LYS A 131 1.89 11.88 6.66
CA LYS A 131 1.78 13.34 6.62
C LYS A 131 3.18 13.95 6.74
N LEU A 132 3.79 14.27 5.59
CA LEU A 132 5.08 14.96 5.53
C LEU A 132 4.88 16.45 5.21
N PRO A 133 5.65 17.37 5.82
CA PRO A 133 5.59 18.78 5.48
C PRO A 133 5.82 19.01 3.97
N GLY A 134 4.90 19.71 3.32
CA GLY A 134 4.97 19.98 1.88
C GLY A 134 4.47 18.85 0.97
N VAL A 135 3.96 17.75 1.54
CA VAL A 135 3.25 16.69 0.82
C VAL A 135 1.78 16.71 1.27
N ASN A 136 0.92 17.27 0.43
CA ASN A 136 -0.49 17.48 0.77
C ASN A 136 -1.42 16.41 0.17
N ASP A 137 -0.95 15.65 -0.83
CA ASP A 137 -1.74 14.63 -1.52
C ASP A 137 -0.84 13.56 -2.16
N VAL A 138 -1.46 12.49 -2.64
CA VAL A 138 -0.81 11.44 -3.44
C VAL A 138 -0.44 11.97 -4.82
N SER A 139 0.78 11.67 -5.28
CA SER A 139 1.27 12.11 -6.59
C SER A 139 2.23 11.10 -7.20
N TRP A 140 2.70 11.36 -8.43
CA TRP A 140 3.46 10.44 -9.29
C TRP A 140 2.75 9.13 -9.60
N ASN A 141 2.65 8.25 -8.61
CA ASN A 141 1.90 7.00 -8.67
C ASN A 141 0.80 7.03 -7.61
N ILE A 142 -0.38 7.50 -7.98
CA ILE A 142 -1.53 7.64 -7.08
C ILE A 142 -1.79 6.31 -6.35
N ALA A 143 -1.79 5.17 -7.03
CA ALA A 143 -2.07 3.87 -6.41
C ALA A 143 -1.00 3.40 -5.39
N SER A 144 0.19 4.02 -5.37
CA SER A 144 1.29 3.58 -4.49
C SER A 144 1.08 3.89 -3.01
N TRP A 145 0.12 4.74 -2.64
CA TRP A 145 -0.20 5.00 -1.24
C TRP A 145 -0.51 3.67 -0.51
N SER A 146 -1.25 2.77 -1.15
CA SER A 146 -1.60 1.48 -0.54
C SER A 146 -0.36 0.64 -0.20
N ILE A 147 0.66 0.65 -1.07
CA ILE A 147 1.93 -0.07 -0.88
C ILE A 147 2.77 0.59 0.22
N SER A 148 2.76 1.93 0.28
CA SER A 148 3.42 2.69 1.36
C SER A 148 2.81 2.37 2.72
N ALA A 149 1.49 2.42 2.83
CA ALA A 149 0.76 2.02 4.04
C ALA A 149 1.04 0.55 4.41
N GLU A 150 1.09 -0.35 3.43
CA GLU A 150 1.41 -1.77 3.67
C GLU A 150 2.83 -1.95 4.21
N MET A 151 3.82 -1.22 3.68
CA MET A 151 5.19 -1.26 4.17
C MET A 151 5.29 -0.75 5.61
N ILE A 152 4.61 0.36 5.94
CA ILE A 152 4.54 0.90 7.30
C ILE A 152 3.91 -0.13 8.26
N ALA A 153 2.82 -0.77 7.85
CA ALA A 153 2.18 -1.82 8.63
C ALA A 153 3.12 -3.02 8.86
N TYR A 154 3.94 -3.39 7.88
CA TYR A 154 4.96 -4.43 8.06
C TYR A 154 6.03 -4.03 9.07
N PHE A 155 6.51 -2.78 9.03
CA PHE A 155 7.43 -2.25 10.05
C PHE A 155 6.83 -2.30 11.44
N ALA A 156 5.61 -1.78 11.62
CA ALA A 156 4.90 -1.83 12.88
C ALA A 156 4.71 -3.27 13.39
N PHE A 157 4.26 -4.19 12.53
CA PHE A 157 4.07 -5.59 12.87
C PHE A 157 5.38 -6.28 13.28
N GLY A 158 6.44 -6.14 12.48
CA GLY A 158 7.73 -6.77 12.76
C GLY A 158 8.32 -6.33 14.10
N LEU A 159 8.25 -5.03 14.39
CA LEU A 159 8.70 -4.45 15.66
C LEU A 159 7.81 -4.91 16.83
N ALA A 160 6.49 -4.95 16.66
CA ALA A 160 5.57 -5.43 17.69
C ALA A 160 5.84 -6.91 18.03
N VAL A 161 5.98 -7.79 17.02
CA VAL A 161 6.21 -9.23 17.25
C VAL A 161 7.55 -9.47 17.94
N ILE A 162 8.64 -8.85 17.49
CA ILE A 162 9.95 -9.05 18.13
C ILE A 162 9.94 -8.52 19.56
N PHE A 163 9.27 -7.39 19.83
CA PHE A 163 9.11 -6.84 21.17
C PHE A 163 8.34 -7.80 22.08
N ILE A 164 7.21 -8.33 21.62
CA ILE A 164 6.37 -9.27 22.37
C ILE A 164 7.16 -10.54 22.69
N ASN A 165 7.85 -11.11 21.71
CA ASN A 165 8.59 -12.35 21.88
C ASN A 165 9.84 -12.19 22.76
N ARG A 166 10.59 -11.09 22.62
CA ARG A 166 11.78 -10.83 23.45
C ARG A 166 11.43 -10.59 24.92
N ASN A 167 10.31 -9.92 25.18
CA ASN A 167 9.84 -9.64 26.53
C ASN A 167 8.94 -10.74 27.11
N LYS A 168 8.83 -11.90 26.42
CA LYS A 168 8.00 -13.04 26.83
C LYS A 168 6.52 -12.67 27.07
N LEU A 169 6.01 -11.66 26.37
CA LEU A 169 4.63 -11.17 26.48
C LEU A 169 3.64 -11.95 25.60
N ALA A 170 3.99 -13.17 25.18
CA ALA A 170 3.19 -13.96 24.23
C ALA A 170 1.76 -14.23 24.73
N ALA A 171 1.58 -14.44 26.04
CA ALA A 171 0.26 -14.61 26.67
C ALA A 171 -0.61 -13.34 26.56
N ASN A 172 0.02 -12.16 26.55
CA ASN A 172 -0.65 -10.86 26.52
C ASN A 172 -0.63 -10.21 25.12
N ARG A 173 -0.30 -10.98 24.08
CA ARG A 173 -0.13 -10.45 22.70
C ARG A 173 -1.35 -9.67 22.22
N ASN A 174 -2.56 -10.16 22.51
CA ASN A 174 -3.79 -9.50 22.09
C ASN A 174 -3.97 -8.12 22.76
N LEU A 175 -3.57 -7.99 24.03
CA LEU A 175 -3.59 -6.70 24.74
C LEU A 175 -2.58 -5.73 24.13
N VAL A 176 -1.37 -6.18 23.81
CA VAL A 176 -0.36 -5.34 23.15
C VAL A 176 -0.88 -4.84 21.79
N TYR A 177 -1.49 -5.71 20.99
CA TYR A 177 -2.10 -5.29 19.72
C TYR A 177 -3.26 -4.33 19.93
N ALA A 178 -4.14 -4.57 20.91
CA ALA A 178 -5.23 -3.65 21.23
C ALA A 178 -4.70 -2.26 21.63
N LEU A 179 -3.65 -2.19 22.45
CA LEU A 179 -3.02 -0.93 22.83
C LEU A 179 -2.41 -0.19 21.64
N ILE A 180 -1.79 -0.90 20.69
CA ILE A 180 -1.28 -0.31 19.45
C ILE A 180 -2.43 0.30 18.63
N VAL A 181 -3.54 -0.42 18.49
CA VAL A 181 -4.73 0.08 17.78
C VAL A 181 -5.31 1.31 18.47
N ILE A 182 -5.46 1.28 19.79
CA ILE A 182 -5.98 2.42 20.58
C ILE A 182 -5.04 3.63 20.44
N ALA A 183 -3.73 3.44 20.54
CA ALA A 183 -2.76 4.51 20.39
C ALA A 183 -2.79 5.11 18.97
N ALA A 184 -2.89 4.26 17.94
CA ALA A 184 -3.01 4.70 16.56
C ALA A 184 -4.31 5.50 16.35
N PHE A 185 -5.44 5.03 16.89
CA PHE A 185 -6.71 5.75 16.82
C PHE A 185 -6.64 7.09 17.57
N GLY A 186 -6.02 7.12 18.75
CA GLY A 186 -5.79 8.34 19.52
C GLY A 186 -4.92 9.36 18.80
N SER A 187 -4.01 8.93 17.91
CA SER A 187 -3.18 9.85 17.11
C SER A 187 -3.88 10.45 15.89
N LEU A 188 -5.08 9.98 15.55
CA LEU A 188 -5.88 10.52 14.45
C LEU A 188 -6.67 11.78 14.84
N TYR A 189 -6.80 12.05 16.14
CA TYR A 189 -7.52 13.19 16.73
C TYR A 189 -6.56 14.10 17.51
#